data_AF-A0A672T7R4-F1
#
_entry.id   AF-A0A672T7R4-F1
#
_cell.length_a   1.000
_cell.length_b   1.000
_cell.length_c   1.000
_cell.angle_alpha   90.00
_cell.angle_beta   90.00
_cell.angle_gamma   90.00
#
_symmetry.space_group_name_H-M   'P 1'
#
loop_
_entity.id
_entity.type
_entity.pdbx_description
1 polymer ?
#
loop_
_entity_poly.entity_id
_entity_poly.type
_entity_poly.pdbx_seq_one_letter_code
_entity_poly.pdbx_strand_id
1 'polypeptide(L)'
;VNFYENNMWPFGNTFGFGPCSSAFDIHGCHLWDDRALFNQGHGGNLPLGYSSTLRLLHCNFNPNFKRLQYYAELVKYINVSAFGRHFKNPINGTKYSNLVSICKFYLSFENSIHRDYVTEKLFNALALGAVPVVLGPSRENYELFIPSKAFIHVDDFPSPKELADHLKLLDQNEDLYKQYFTWREHFVSTKTLFGLEHACRICDHIRRNKHYKVVKDLNSWFWG
;
A
#
# COMPACT_ATOMS: atom_id res chain seq x y z
N VAL A 1 -22.90 -4.02 18.02
CA VAL A 1 -23.25 -4.78 16.79
C VAL A 1 -22.29 -5.96 16.75
N ASN A 2 -22.82 -7.18 16.74
CA ASN A 2 -21.99 -8.40 16.72
C ASN A 2 -21.77 -8.77 15.25
N PHE A 3 -20.51 -8.77 14.81
CA PHE A 3 -20.16 -9.28 13.48
C PHE A 3 -19.69 -10.71 13.65
N TYR A 4 -20.43 -11.63 13.04
CA TYR A 4 -19.97 -12.99 12.80
C TYR A 4 -19.75 -13.07 11.30
N GLU A 5 -18.50 -13.16 10.86
CA GLU A 5 -18.24 -13.70 9.52
C GLU A 5 -16.78 -14.16 9.41
N ASN A 6 -16.64 -15.48 9.27
CA ASN A 6 -15.55 -16.06 8.51
C ASN A 6 -15.57 -15.41 7.12
N ASN A 7 -14.43 -14.86 6.69
CA ASN A 7 -14.17 -14.40 5.30
C ASN A 7 -14.32 -12.91 4.99
N MET A 8 -13.80 -12.01 5.84
CA MET A 8 -13.38 -10.71 5.30
C MET A 8 -12.02 -10.87 4.59
N TRP A 9 -12.02 -10.52 3.31
CA TRP A 9 -10.89 -10.57 2.37
C TRP A 9 -9.55 -10.11 2.99
N PRO A 10 -8.38 -10.69 2.62
CA PRO A 10 -8.21 -11.79 1.67
C PRO A 10 -8.35 -13.14 2.39
N PHE A 11 -9.13 -14.02 1.80
CA PHE A 11 -9.58 -15.30 2.34
C PHE A 11 -8.52 -16.10 3.12
N GLY A 12 -8.89 -16.58 4.32
CA GLY A 12 -8.08 -17.48 5.13
C GLY A 12 -7.17 -16.84 6.18
N ASN A 13 -7.18 -15.51 6.33
CA ASN A 13 -6.46 -14.82 7.40
C ASN A 13 -7.40 -14.50 8.57
N THR A 14 -7.03 -14.93 9.77
CA THR A 14 -7.65 -14.50 11.02
C THR A 14 -6.89 -13.28 11.56
N PHE A 15 -7.62 -12.30 12.08
CA PHE A 15 -7.04 -11.11 12.71
C PHE A 15 -7.26 -11.18 14.22
N GLY A 16 -6.31 -10.64 15.00
CA GLY A 16 -6.48 -10.56 16.45
C GLY A 16 -7.67 -9.67 16.78
N PHE A 17 -8.77 -10.27 17.24
CA PHE A 17 -9.98 -9.55 17.61
C PHE A 17 -9.88 -9.04 19.06
N GLY A 18 -10.22 -7.77 19.26
CA GLY A 18 -10.21 -7.10 20.56
C GLY A 18 -11.15 -5.89 20.56
N PRO A 19 -11.33 -5.19 21.69
CA PRO A 19 -12.13 -3.98 21.73
C PRO A 19 -11.51 -2.93 20.80
N CYS A 20 -12.29 -2.37 19.89
CA CYS A 20 -11.83 -1.35 18.95
C CYS A 20 -11.31 -0.08 19.66
N SER A 21 -11.64 0.09 20.93
CA SER A 21 -11.19 1.19 21.77
C SER A 21 -9.69 1.18 22.02
N SER A 22 -9.05 0.01 22.10
CA SER A 22 -7.60 -0.06 22.41
C SER A 22 -6.71 0.34 21.23
N ALA A 23 -7.18 0.14 20.00
CA ALA A 23 -6.41 0.39 18.79
C ALA A 23 -6.88 1.62 18.00
N PHE A 24 -8.16 2.01 18.09
CA PHE A 24 -8.76 3.02 17.22
C PHE A 24 -9.64 4.05 17.94
N ASP A 25 -9.68 4.04 19.28
CA ASP A 25 -10.54 4.95 20.09
C ASP A 25 -12.05 4.84 19.76
N ILE A 26 -12.48 3.65 19.32
CA ILE A 26 -13.88 3.35 19.00
C ILE A 26 -14.52 2.56 20.15
N HIS A 27 -15.43 3.20 20.89
CA HIS A 27 -16.15 2.56 22.00
C HIS A 27 -17.47 1.89 21.57
N GLY A 28 -17.85 0.83 22.28
CA GLY A 28 -19.10 0.09 22.04
C GLY A 28 -19.05 -0.91 20.86
N CYS A 29 -17.86 -1.15 20.33
CA CYS A 29 -17.58 -2.15 19.30
C CYS A 29 -16.60 -3.19 19.85
N HIS A 30 -17.04 -4.44 19.89
CA HIS A 30 -16.21 -5.57 20.29
C HIS A 30 -16.28 -6.64 19.21
N LEU A 31 -15.10 -7.06 18.76
CA LEU A 31 -14.92 -8.15 17.82
C LEU A 31 -14.36 -9.34 18.62
N TRP A 32 -14.82 -10.56 18.34
CA TRP A 32 -14.39 -11.76 19.05
C TRP A 32 -14.39 -12.99 18.13
N ASP A 33 -13.35 -13.80 18.26
CA ASP A 33 -13.21 -15.18 17.75
C ASP A 33 -12.04 -15.78 18.57
N ASP A 34 -12.24 -16.71 19.51
CA ASP A 34 -11.16 -17.07 20.47
C ASP A 34 -11.03 -18.57 20.80
N ARG A 35 -9.78 -19.05 20.82
CA ARG A 35 -9.09 -19.50 22.05
C ARG A 35 -7.57 -19.65 21.84
N ALA A 36 -6.84 -18.66 22.38
CA ALA A 36 -5.47 -18.73 22.92
C ALA A 36 -4.29 -18.22 22.04
N LEU A 37 -3.73 -17.07 22.48
CA LEU A 37 -2.31 -16.65 22.49
C LEU A 37 -1.84 -15.49 21.56
N PHE A 38 -1.39 -14.44 22.25
CA PHE A 38 -0.08 -13.74 22.18
C PHE A 38 0.12 -12.33 21.55
N ASN A 39 0.83 -11.52 22.36
CA ASN A 39 1.45 -10.18 22.27
C ASN A 39 2.60 -10.08 21.23
N GLN A 40 3.22 -8.98 20.78
CA GLN A 40 3.24 -7.50 20.94
C GLN A 40 4.20 -6.94 19.83
N GLY A 41 4.27 -5.62 19.54
CA GLY A 41 5.37 -5.06 18.72
C GLY A 41 5.41 -3.53 18.51
N HIS A 42 6.59 -2.93 18.75
CA HIS A 42 6.93 -1.50 18.82
C HIS A 42 7.32 -0.82 17.49
N GLY A 43 7.19 0.52 17.42
CA GLY A 43 7.69 1.39 16.34
C GLY A 43 9.10 1.97 16.61
N GLY A 44 9.82 2.32 15.54
CA GLY A 44 11.16 2.91 15.58
C GLY A 44 11.42 3.93 14.46
N ASN A 45 12.35 4.86 14.71
CA ASN A 45 12.77 5.95 13.84
C ASN A 45 13.67 5.48 12.67
N LEU A 46 13.59 6.18 11.53
CA LEU A 46 14.36 5.93 10.30
C LEU A 46 15.74 6.65 10.30
N PRO A 47 16.80 6.05 9.72
CA PRO A 47 18.09 6.69 9.52
C PRO A 47 18.10 7.56 8.24
N LEU A 48 18.87 8.65 8.28
CA LEU A 48 19.13 9.54 7.14
C LEU A 48 20.32 9.02 6.34
N GLY A 49 20.04 8.49 5.14
CA GLY A 49 21.05 8.09 4.16
C GLY A 49 20.39 7.47 2.92
N TYR A 50 20.13 8.28 1.89
CA TYR A 50 19.50 7.82 0.65
C TYR A 50 20.56 7.31 -0.35
N SER A 51 20.30 6.16 -0.98
CA SER A 51 21.01 5.65 -2.15
C SER A 51 20.22 6.03 -3.42
N SER A 52 20.91 6.57 -4.43
CA SER A 52 20.37 7.09 -5.71
C SER A 52 19.80 6.03 -6.66
N THR A 53 19.34 4.88 -6.15
CA THR A 53 18.89 3.76 -7.00
C THR A 53 17.37 3.56 -6.88
N LEU A 54 16.68 3.56 -8.03
CA LEU A 54 15.29 3.12 -8.17
C LEU A 54 15.24 1.61 -7.94
N ARG A 55 14.39 1.14 -7.02
CA ARG A 55 14.30 -0.30 -6.70
C ARG A 55 12.86 -0.80 -6.85
N LEU A 56 12.71 -1.90 -7.59
CA LEU A 56 11.48 -2.65 -7.75
C LEU A 56 11.47 -3.80 -6.75
N LEU A 57 10.50 -3.78 -5.85
CA LEU A 57 10.27 -4.88 -4.93
C LEU A 57 8.92 -5.50 -5.26
N HIS A 58 8.97 -6.77 -5.63
CA HIS A 58 7.81 -7.65 -5.78
C HIS A 58 7.00 -7.48 -7.07
N CYS A 59 7.17 -8.42 -8.01
CA CYS A 59 6.24 -8.65 -9.11
C CYS A 59 5.84 -10.11 -9.15
N ASN A 60 4.54 -10.39 -9.06
CA ASN A 60 4.00 -11.66 -9.50
C ASN A 60 4.12 -11.71 -11.05
N PHE A 61 4.79 -12.74 -11.57
CA PHE A 61 5.36 -12.71 -12.92
C PHE A 61 4.46 -13.45 -13.92
N ASN A 62 3.63 -12.70 -14.64
CA ASN A 62 2.98 -13.13 -15.87
C ASN A 62 3.23 -12.05 -16.95
N PRO A 63 3.86 -12.39 -18.09
CA PRO A 63 4.24 -11.43 -19.13
C PRO A 63 3.06 -10.66 -19.74
N ASN A 64 1.83 -11.17 -19.58
CA ASN A 64 0.62 -10.50 -20.04
C ASN A 64 0.14 -9.40 -19.08
N PHE A 65 0.74 -9.26 -17.89
CA PHE A 65 0.41 -8.20 -16.95
C PHE A 65 1.03 -6.88 -17.38
N LYS A 66 0.20 -5.83 -17.47
CA LYS A 66 0.61 -4.46 -17.81
C LYS A 66 1.83 -3.99 -17.01
N ARG A 67 1.92 -4.33 -15.72
CA ARG A 67 3.07 -3.97 -14.87
C ARG A 67 4.42 -4.48 -15.37
N LEU A 68 4.45 -5.69 -15.96
CA LEU A 68 5.70 -6.27 -16.45
C LEU A 68 6.08 -5.71 -17.80
N GLN A 69 5.08 -5.45 -18.64
CA GLN A 69 5.30 -4.75 -19.91
C GLN A 69 5.85 -3.35 -19.66
N TYR A 70 5.23 -2.59 -18.75
CA TYR A 70 5.70 -1.26 -18.36
C TYR A 70 7.09 -1.31 -17.73
N TYR A 71 7.33 -2.24 -16.81
CA TYR A 71 8.65 -2.46 -16.20
C TYR A 71 9.73 -2.78 -17.26
N ALA A 72 9.44 -3.70 -18.18
CA ALA A 72 10.36 -4.11 -19.23
C ALA A 72 10.72 -2.96 -20.18
N GLU A 73 9.81 -2.02 -20.38
CA GLU A 73 10.09 -0.81 -21.15
C GLU A 73 10.90 0.20 -20.32
N LEU A 74 10.51 0.45 -19.07
CA LEU A 74 11.16 1.41 -18.18
C LEU A 74 12.64 1.09 -17.94
N VAL A 75 12.99 -0.19 -17.74
CA VAL A 75 14.36 -0.62 -17.43
C VAL A 75 15.36 -0.39 -18.56
N LYS A 76 14.89 -0.10 -19.78
CA LYS A 76 15.75 0.31 -20.90
C LYS A 76 16.33 1.70 -20.70
N TYR A 77 15.66 2.54 -19.91
CA TYR A 77 15.98 3.97 -19.77
C TYR A 77 16.55 4.32 -18.40
N ILE A 78 16.29 3.52 -17.36
CA ILE A 78 16.79 3.74 -16.00
C ILE A 78 17.15 2.40 -15.34
N ASN A 79 18.19 2.41 -14.52
CA ASN A 79 18.57 1.22 -13.77
C ASN A 79 17.56 0.97 -12.65
N VAL A 80 16.96 -0.23 -12.64
CA VAL A 80 15.99 -0.66 -11.62
C VAL A 80 16.51 -1.92 -10.93
N SER A 81 16.76 -1.84 -9.62
CA SER A 81 17.10 -3.05 -8.86
C SER A 81 15.84 -3.85 -8.54
N ALA A 82 15.71 -5.04 -9.11
CA ALA A 82 14.54 -5.89 -8.93
C ALA A 82 14.76 -7.00 -7.90
N PHE A 83 13.76 -7.21 -7.03
CA PHE A 83 13.82 -8.22 -5.99
C PHE A 83 12.52 -9.03 -5.86
N GLY A 84 12.67 -10.27 -5.43
CA GLY A 84 11.59 -11.24 -5.27
C GLY A 84 12.00 -12.63 -5.75
N ARG A 85 11.09 -13.59 -5.53
CA ARG A 85 11.28 -14.99 -5.95
C ARG A 85 11.58 -15.11 -7.45
N HIS A 86 10.90 -14.31 -8.27
CA HIS A 86 11.11 -14.32 -9.71
C HIS A 86 12.53 -13.89 -10.11
N PHE A 87 13.07 -12.87 -9.46
CA PHE A 87 14.41 -12.34 -9.74
C PHE A 87 15.52 -13.15 -9.07
N LYS A 88 15.21 -14.35 -8.54
CA LYS A 88 16.13 -15.19 -7.74
C LYS A 88 16.80 -14.43 -6.59
N ASN A 89 16.14 -13.38 -6.11
CA ASN A 89 16.62 -12.51 -5.05
C ASN A 89 15.51 -12.31 -4.00
N PRO A 90 15.12 -13.38 -3.27
CA PRO A 90 14.07 -13.31 -2.28
C PRO A 90 14.51 -12.48 -1.07
N ILE A 91 13.58 -11.70 -0.52
CA ILE A 91 13.81 -10.82 0.63
C ILE A 91 12.79 -11.17 1.71
N ASN A 92 13.25 -11.20 2.97
CA ASN A 92 12.40 -11.33 4.15
C ASN A 92 11.94 -9.95 4.69
N GLY A 93 11.03 -9.91 5.66
CA GLY A 93 10.42 -8.66 6.15
C GLY A 93 11.44 -7.58 6.60
N THR A 94 12.45 -7.96 7.38
CA THR A 94 13.46 -7.01 7.89
C THR A 94 14.38 -6.50 6.79
N LYS A 95 14.81 -7.36 5.86
CA LYS A 95 15.58 -6.91 4.71
C LYS A 95 14.74 -6.03 3.78
N TYR A 96 13.43 -6.27 3.69
CA TYR A 96 12.52 -5.45 2.89
C TYR A 96 12.46 -4.02 3.39
N SER A 97 12.21 -3.81 4.69
CA SER A 97 12.12 -2.46 5.26
C SER A 97 13.43 -1.69 5.07
N ASN A 98 14.57 -2.34 5.36
CA ASN A 98 15.89 -1.73 5.23
C ASN A 98 16.24 -1.38 3.78
N LEU A 99 15.79 -2.20 2.82
CA LEU A 99 16.02 -1.92 1.40
C LEU A 99 15.18 -0.76 0.91
N VAL A 100 13.88 -0.73 1.23
CA VAL A 100 13.01 0.38 0.80
C VAL A 100 13.44 1.70 1.44
N SER A 101 13.83 1.69 2.73
CA SER A 101 14.17 2.92 3.46
C SER A 101 15.37 3.68 2.90
N ILE A 102 16.24 2.99 2.17
CA ILE A 102 17.41 3.61 1.52
C ILE A 102 17.13 3.99 0.06
N CYS A 103 15.92 3.76 -0.46
CA CYS A 103 15.54 4.08 -1.84
C CYS A 103 14.89 5.46 -1.92
N LYS A 104 15.20 6.21 -2.98
CA LYS A 104 14.43 7.41 -3.32
C LYS A 104 13.06 7.09 -3.90
N PHE A 105 12.99 6.05 -4.73
CA PHE A 105 11.79 5.68 -5.46
C PHE A 105 11.47 4.20 -5.28
N TYR A 106 10.18 3.90 -5.17
CA TYR A 106 9.66 2.55 -5.06
C TYR A 106 8.57 2.34 -6.12
N LEU A 107 8.71 1.29 -6.93
CA LEU A 107 7.68 0.95 -7.93
C LEU A 107 6.49 0.23 -7.27
N SER A 108 5.45 1.00 -6.94
CA SER A 108 4.19 0.54 -6.33
C SER A 108 3.18 0.09 -7.39
N PHE A 109 3.56 -0.85 -8.26
CA PHE A 109 2.70 -1.32 -9.34
C PHE A 109 1.67 -2.35 -8.85
N GLU A 110 0.40 -2.08 -9.12
CA GLU A 110 -0.69 -2.98 -8.78
C GLU A 110 -0.78 -4.20 -9.69
N ASN A 111 -1.40 -5.25 -9.18
CA ASN A 111 -1.60 -6.49 -9.94
C ASN A 111 -2.61 -6.31 -11.09
N SER A 112 -3.54 -5.38 -10.94
CA SER A 112 -4.65 -5.11 -11.85
C SER A 112 -5.03 -3.64 -11.79
N ILE A 113 -5.68 -3.15 -12.85
CA ILE A 113 -6.16 -1.77 -12.95
C ILE A 113 -7.67 -1.79 -12.71
N HIS A 114 -8.06 -1.58 -11.45
CA HIS A 114 -9.46 -1.45 -11.06
C HIS A 114 -9.62 -0.25 -10.14
N ARG A 115 -10.75 0.46 -10.31
CA ARG A 115 -11.13 1.56 -9.43
C ARG A 115 -11.09 1.11 -7.97
N ASP A 116 -10.51 1.94 -7.10
CA ASP A 116 -10.35 1.74 -5.67
C ASP A 116 -9.40 0.59 -5.28
N TYR A 117 -8.74 -0.06 -6.26
CA TYR A 117 -7.73 -1.09 -6.01
C TYR A 117 -6.35 -0.47 -5.72
N VAL A 118 -6.21 0.05 -4.50
CA VAL A 118 -4.96 0.63 -3.98
C VAL A 118 -4.52 -0.20 -2.77
N THR A 119 -3.31 -0.77 -2.83
CA THR A 119 -2.86 -1.78 -1.85
C THR A 119 -1.71 -1.30 -0.96
N GLU A 120 -1.17 -2.19 -0.14
CA GLU A 120 -0.04 -1.94 0.77
C GLU A 120 1.20 -1.40 0.05
N LYS A 121 1.35 -1.62 -1.26
CA LYS A 121 2.52 -1.18 -2.04
C LYS A 121 2.69 0.33 -2.01
N LEU A 122 1.59 1.08 -2.08
CA LEU A 122 1.62 2.53 -1.99
C LEU A 122 2.04 2.97 -0.58
N PHE A 123 1.30 2.51 0.43
CA PHE A 123 1.49 2.94 1.82
C PHE A 123 2.82 2.49 2.42
N ASN A 124 3.35 1.33 2.01
CA ASN A 124 4.67 0.86 2.44
C ASN A 124 5.78 1.79 1.94
N ALA A 125 5.71 2.28 0.69
CA ALA A 125 6.69 3.23 0.17
C ALA A 125 6.66 4.54 0.96
N LEU A 126 5.45 5.11 1.15
CA LEU A 126 5.23 6.34 1.91
C LEU A 126 5.71 6.22 3.36
N ALA A 127 5.40 5.11 4.02
CA ALA A 127 5.82 4.85 5.40
C ALA A 127 7.34 4.68 5.54
N LEU A 128 8.00 4.11 4.53
CA LEU A 128 9.45 3.85 4.56
C LEU A 128 10.29 5.01 3.99
N GLY A 129 9.67 6.11 3.54
CA GLY A 129 10.41 7.30 3.09
C GLY A 129 10.83 7.28 1.62
N ALA A 130 10.26 6.38 0.82
CA ALA A 130 10.43 6.40 -0.63
C ALA A 130 9.23 7.08 -1.30
N VAL A 131 9.46 7.74 -2.44
CA VAL A 131 8.38 8.24 -3.30
C VAL A 131 7.81 7.07 -4.12
N PRO A 132 6.51 6.74 -3.97
CA PRO A 132 5.88 5.70 -4.77
C PRO A 132 5.69 6.15 -6.22
N VAL A 133 6.11 5.30 -7.16
CA VAL A 133 5.77 5.38 -8.59
C VAL A 133 4.69 4.33 -8.84
N VAL A 134 3.48 4.78 -9.15
CA VAL A 134 2.28 3.93 -9.15
C VAL A 134 1.81 3.62 -10.57
N LEU A 135 1.33 2.39 -10.74
CA LEU A 135 0.57 1.92 -11.90
C LEU A 135 -0.61 1.14 -11.34
N GLY A 136 -1.83 1.64 -11.54
CA GLY A 136 -3.03 1.07 -10.93
C GLY A 136 -4.27 1.79 -11.44
N PRO A 137 -5.25 2.16 -10.58
CA PRO A 137 -6.39 3.00 -10.97
C PRO A 137 -5.94 4.39 -11.46
N SER A 138 -6.88 5.20 -11.95
CA SER A 138 -6.55 6.55 -12.45
C SER A 138 -5.91 7.43 -11.38
N ARG A 139 -5.18 8.44 -11.81
CA ARG A 139 -4.58 9.44 -10.92
C ARG A 139 -5.60 10.03 -9.96
N GLU A 140 -6.77 10.42 -10.46
CA GLU A 140 -7.83 11.02 -9.64
C GLU A 140 -8.33 10.05 -8.58
N ASN A 141 -8.32 8.74 -8.86
CA ASN A 141 -8.70 7.73 -7.88
C ASN A 141 -7.68 7.61 -6.75
N TYR A 142 -6.37 7.72 -7.03
CA TYR A 142 -5.35 7.82 -5.98
C TYR A 142 -5.52 9.09 -5.13
N GLU A 143 -5.86 10.22 -5.76
CA GLU A 143 -6.05 11.51 -5.08
C GLU A 143 -7.26 11.54 -4.14
N LEU A 144 -8.17 10.55 -4.21
CA LEU A 144 -9.22 10.35 -3.20
C LEU A 144 -8.64 9.92 -1.84
N PHE A 145 -7.45 9.31 -1.82
CA PHE A 145 -6.87 8.69 -0.63
C PHE A 145 -5.61 9.40 -0.13
N ILE A 146 -4.80 9.98 -1.02
CA ILE A 146 -3.53 10.63 -0.69
C ILE A 146 -3.34 11.96 -1.43
N PRO A 147 -2.54 12.90 -0.91
CA PRO A 147 -2.26 14.14 -1.60
C PRO A 147 -1.61 13.93 -2.98
N SER A 148 -1.96 14.76 -3.95
CA SER A 148 -1.48 14.67 -5.35
C SER A 148 0.04 14.75 -5.49
N LYS A 149 0.71 15.44 -4.56
CA LYS A 149 2.18 15.54 -4.48
C LYS A 149 2.83 14.45 -3.61
N ALA A 150 2.14 13.38 -3.23
CA ALA A 150 2.73 12.28 -2.45
C ALA A 150 3.27 11.14 -3.32
N PHE A 151 2.95 11.11 -4.62
CA PHE A 151 3.24 10.00 -5.52
C PHE A 151 3.47 10.47 -6.95
N ILE A 152 4.01 9.57 -7.78
CA ILE A 152 4.22 9.78 -9.22
C ILE A 152 3.35 8.76 -9.95
N HIS A 153 2.43 9.21 -10.79
CA HIS A 153 1.60 8.31 -11.59
C HIS A 153 2.28 8.06 -12.94
N VAL A 154 2.32 6.82 -13.41
CA VAL A 154 2.94 6.51 -14.72
C VAL A 154 2.24 7.24 -15.87
N ASP A 155 0.92 7.39 -15.80
CA ASP A 155 0.14 8.10 -16.83
C ASP A 155 0.28 9.64 -16.79
N ASP A 156 1.07 10.20 -15.86
CA ASP A 156 1.47 11.61 -15.91
C ASP A 156 2.44 11.88 -17.09
N PHE A 157 3.02 10.81 -17.64
CA PHE A 157 4.05 10.88 -18.66
C PHE A 157 3.56 10.26 -19.97
N PRO A 158 3.90 10.87 -21.12
CA PRO A 158 3.57 10.30 -22.43
C PRO A 158 4.16 8.89 -22.68
N SER A 159 5.27 8.55 -22.01
CA SER A 159 5.89 7.23 -22.13
C SER A 159 6.81 6.90 -20.95
N PRO A 160 7.20 5.61 -20.78
CA PRO A 160 8.16 5.18 -19.77
C PRO A 160 9.52 5.88 -19.85
N LYS A 161 9.92 6.36 -21.02
CA LYS A 161 11.17 7.11 -21.19
C LYS A 161 11.08 8.48 -20.49
N GLU A 162 10.01 9.24 -20.69
CA GLU A 162 9.88 10.55 -20.07
C GLU A 162 9.64 10.43 -18.56
N LEU A 163 9.00 9.35 -18.10
CA LEU A 163 9.02 8.99 -16.68
C LEU A 163 10.45 8.76 -16.19
N ALA A 164 11.27 7.97 -16.90
CA ALA A 164 12.66 7.73 -16.51
C ALA A 164 13.48 9.02 -16.46
N ASP A 165 13.28 9.93 -17.41
CA ASP A 165 13.96 11.22 -17.46
C ASP A 165 13.52 12.12 -16.28
N HIS A 166 12.24 12.12 -15.90
CA HIS A 166 11.74 12.79 -14.70
C HIS A 166 12.34 12.21 -13.42
N LEU A 167 12.43 10.89 -13.29
CA LEU A 167 13.02 10.24 -12.12
C LEU A 167 14.52 10.56 -11.98
N LYS A 168 15.26 10.67 -13.09
CA LYS A 168 16.67 11.12 -13.08
C LYS A 168 16.79 12.59 -12.67
N LEU A 169 15.90 13.45 -13.17
CA LEU A 169 15.85 14.86 -12.76
C LEU A 169 15.65 14.99 -11.24
N LEU A 170 14.68 14.25 -10.68
CA LEU A 170 14.44 14.24 -9.24
C LEU A 170 15.60 13.63 -8.45
N ASP A 171 16.30 12.62 -8.99
CA ASP A 171 17.48 12.05 -8.34
C ASP A 171 18.61 13.09 -8.21
N GLN A 172 18.75 13.98 -9.19
CA GLN A 172 19.78 15.02 -9.24
C GLN A 172 19.37 16.33 -8.54
N ASN A 173 18.08 16.52 -8.27
CA ASN A 173 17.55 17.75 -7.69
C ASN A 173 16.82 17.46 -6.37
N GLU A 174 17.53 17.67 -5.26
CA GLU A 174 17.04 17.39 -3.91
C GLU A 174 15.83 18.25 -3.53
N ASP A 175 15.76 19.50 -3.99
CA ASP A 175 14.66 20.40 -3.67
C ASP A 175 13.35 19.96 -4.34
N LEU A 176 13.42 19.57 -5.62
CA LEU A 176 12.27 18.98 -6.32
C LEU A 176 11.84 17.67 -5.68
N TYR A 177 12.80 16.82 -5.28
CA TYR A 177 12.51 15.56 -4.62
C TYR A 177 11.82 15.76 -3.26
N LYS A 178 12.29 16.72 -2.44
CA LYS A 178 11.71 17.03 -1.12
C LYS A 178 10.26 17.49 -1.19
N GLN A 179 9.82 18.09 -2.30
CA GLN A 179 8.41 18.48 -2.47
C GLN A 179 7.45 17.29 -2.35
N TYR A 180 7.90 16.08 -2.66
CA TYR A 180 7.09 14.86 -2.54
C TYR A 180 6.81 14.42 -1.10
N PHE A 181 7.39 15.11 -0.10
CA PHE A 181 7.26 14.80 1.32
C PHE A 181 6.53 15.88 2.12
N THR A 182 6.08 16.96 1.48
CA THR A 182 5.35 18.08 2.11
C THR A 182 4.07 17.62 2.82
N TRP A 183 3.42 16.56 2.32
CA TRP A 183 2.25 15.95 2.96
C TRP A 183 2.52 15.48 4.40
N ARG A 184 3.77 15.21 4.78
CA ARG A 184 4.13 14.75 6.14
C ARG A 184 3.91 15.79 7.23
N GLU A 185 3.70 17.05 6.86
CA GLU A 185 3.31 18.11 7.78
C GLU A 185 1.89 17.91 8.34
N HIS A 186 1.04 17.20 7.59
CA HIS A 186 -0.38 17.02 7.92
C HIS A 186 -0.81 15.56 8.06
N PHE A 187 -0.05 14.62 7.50
CA PHE A 187 -0.42 13.21 7.45
C PHE A 187 0.72 12.28 7.85
N VAL A 188 0.35 11.12 8.39
CA VAL A 188 1.28 10.02 8.69
C VAL A 188 0.82 8.79 7.92
N SER A 189 1.73 8.16 7.17
CA SER A 189 1.44 6.87 6.54
C SER A 189 1.62 5.76 7.58
N THR A 190 0.51 5.25 8.09
CA THR A 190 0.52 4.14 9.06
C THR A 190 0.29 2.82 8.35
N LYS A 191 0.90 1.75 8.87
CA LYS A 191 0.49 0.40 8.48
C LYS A 191 -0.85 0.14 9.14
N THR A 192 -1.90 0.01 8.33
CA THR A 192 -3.21 -0.41 8.82
C THR A 192 -3.15 -1.90 9.17
N LEU A 193 -3.71 -2.29 10.31
CA LEU A 193 -4.04 -3.69 10.55
C LEU A 193 -5.20 -4.04 9.62
N PHE A 194 -4.85 -4.50 8.42
CA PHE A 194 -5.80 -4.91 7.40
C PHE A 194 -6.84 -5.84 8.02
N GLY A 195 -8.12 -5.69 7.65
CA GLY A 195 -9.21 -6.41 8.31
C GLY A 195 -9.67 -5.77 9.62
N LEU A 196 -8.82 -5.71 10.66
CA LEU A 196 -9.21 -5.25 12.00
C LEU A 196 -9.69 -3.79 12.02
N GLU A 197 -8.90 -2.89 11.42
CA GLU A 197 -9.27 -1.47 11.37
C GLU A 197 -10.59 -1.26 10.61
N HIS A 198 -10.72 -1.94 9.46
CA HIS A 198 -11.93 -1.87 8.65
C HIS A 198 -13.15 -2.42 9.39
N ALA A 199 -13.02 -3.57 10.06
CA ALA A 199 -14.10 -4.15 10.86
C ALA A 199 -14.52 -3.20 12.00
N CYS A 200 -13.56 -2.58 12.67
CA CYS A 200 -13.83 -1.60 13.73
C CYS A 200 -14.55 -0.35 13.20
N ARG A 201 -14.09 0.22 12.09
CA ARG A 201 -14.73 1.39 11.46
C ARG A 201 -16.12 1.07 10.89
N ILE A 202 -16.31 -0.11 10.30
CA ILE A 202 -17.62 -0.59 9.85
C ILE A 202 -18.56 -0.75 11.05
N CYS A 203 -18.09 -1.36 12.14
CA CYS A 203 -18.90 -1.49 13.35
C CYS A 203 -19.36 -0.14 13.89
N ASP A 204 -18.46 0.83 13.96
CA ASP A 204 -18.78 2.18 14.39
C ASP A 204 -19.76 2.87 13.44
N HIS A 205 -19.59 2.69 12.13
CA HIS A 205 -20.50 3.22 11.13
C HIS A 205 -21.92 2.64 11.29
N ILE A 206 -22.08 1.31 11.42
CA ILE A 206 -23.41 0.68 11.64
C ILE A 206 -23.99 1.08 12.99
N ARG A 207 -23.18 1.25 14.03
CA ARG A 207 -23.64 1.73 15.34
C ARG A 207 -24.26 3.14 15.24
N ARG A 208 -23.65 4.03 14.45
CA ARG A 208 -24.13 5.41 14.24
C ARG A 208 -25.26 5.49 13.21
N ASN A 209 -25.33 4.54 12.27
CA ASN A 209 -26.29 4.55 11.17
C ASN A 209 -27.17 3.29 11.21
N LYS A 210 -28.45 3.46 11.56
CA LYS A 210 -29.41 2.34 11.67
C LYS A 210 -29.90 1.80 10.33
N HIS A 211 -29.55 2.45 9.22
CA HIS A 211 -29.88 1.97 7.88
C HIS A 211 -28.74 1.08 7.38
N TYR A 212 -28.97 -0.22 7.34
CA TYR A 212 -28.04 -1.19 6.79
C TYR A 212 -28.78 -2.23 5.95
N LYS A 213 -28.09 -2.75 4.94
CA LYS A 213 -28.57 -3.88 4.15
C LYS A 213 -27.81 -5.13 4.60
N VAL A 214 -28.54 -6.18 4.92
CA VAL A 214 -27.93 -7.47 5.25
C VAL A 214 -27.79 -8.28 3.97
N VAL A 215 -26.56 -8.69 3.68
CA VAL A 215 -26.26 -9.68 2.65
C VAL A 215 -25.95 -10.98 3.39
N LYS A 216 -26.71 -12.04 3.10
CA LYS A 216 -26.53 -13.34 3.79
C LYS A 216 -25.47 -14.22 3.15
N ASP A 217 -25.13 -13.95 1.90
CA ASP A 217 -24.11 -14.66 1.14
C ASP A 217 -23.33 -13.65 0.30
N LEU A 218 -22.11 -13.36 0.74
CA LEU A 218 -21.27 -12.35 0.11
C LEU A 218 -20.85 -12.76 -1.30
N ASN A 219 -20.66 -14.06 -1.53
CA ASN A 219 -20.25 -14.59 -2.83
C ASN A 219 -21.34 -14.40 -3.89
N SER A 220 -22.59 -14.78 -3.59
CA SER A 220 -23.74 -14.61 -4.49
C SER A 220 -24.03 -13.12 -4.71
N TRP A 221 -23.90 -12.29 -3.68
CA TRP A 221 -24.09 -10.85 -3.85
C TRP A 221 -23.03 -10.21 -4.74
N PHE A 222 -21.77 -10.64 -4.64
CA PHE A 222 -20.67 -10.07 -5.39
C PHE A 222 -20.55 -10.65 -6.81
N TRP A 223 -20.78 -11.96 -6.98
CA TRP A 223 -20.58 -12.68 -8.24
C TRP A 223 -21.84 -12.98 -9.04
N GLY A 224 -23.04 -12.79 -8.46
CA GLY A 224 -24.32 -13.12 -9.08
C GLY A 224 -24.80 -14.53 -8.74
#